data_AF-A0A7C1JR71-F1
#
_entry.id   AF-A0A7C1JR71-F1
#
_cell.length_a   1.000
_cell.length_b   1.000
_cell.length_c   1.000
_cell.angle_alpha   90.00
_cell.angle_beta   90.00
_cell.angle_gamma   90.00
#
_symmetry.space_group_name_H-M   'P 1'
#
loop_
_entity.id
_entity.type
_entity.pdbx_description
1 polymer ?
#
loop_
_entity_poly.entity_id
_entity_poly.type
_entity_poly.pdbx_seq_one_letter_code
_entity_poly.pdbx_strand_id
1 'polypeptide(L)'
;MLPLPTRCPLTGGEIIVTRIYCPDANVTIEGQFAVAEPPFAQLTPEQLRFVEAFVRNEGKLNRLEEELGLSYPTIRSRLHDVIRAMGYEPGKEETPVVDRKQVLADLEAGLISFEEAMQRLQGSDS
;
A
#
# COMPACT_ATOMS: atom_id res chain seq x y z
N MET A 1 -23.67 8.94 -18.35
CA MET A 1 -22.74 8.12 -19.15
C MET A 1 -22.64 6.75 -18.51
N LEU A 2 -22.48 5.69 -19.29
CA LEU A 2 -22.18 4.35 -18.76
C LEU A 2 -20.67 4.25 -18.45
N PRO A 3 -20.26 3.49 -17.43
CA PRO A 3 -18.85 3.25 -17.17
C PRO A 3 -18.22 2.48 -18.33
N LEU A 4 -16.94 2.75 -18.61
CA LEU A 4 -16.19 2.00 -19.61
C LEU A 4 -15.99 0.56 -19.10
N PRO A 5 -16.42 -0.47 -19.83
CA PRO A 5 -16.17 -1.85 -19.45
C PRO A 5 -14.68 -2.16 -19.52
N THR A 6 -14.16 -2.87 -18.52
CA THR A 6 -12.76 -3.31 -18.48
C THR A 6 -12.55 -4.67 -19.17
N ARG A 7 -13.63 -5.44 -19.36
CA ARG A 7 -13.63 -6.74 -20.05
C ARG A 7 -14.82 -6.89 -20.98
N CYS A 8 -14.65 -7.68 -22.03
CA CYS A 8 -15.72 -7.98 -22.98
C CYS A 8 -16.87 -8.72 -22.26
N PRO A 9 -18.12 -8.23 -22.27
CA PRO A 9 -19.24 -8.89 -21.58
C PRO A 9 -19.68 -10.19 -22.26
N LEU A 10 -19.23 -10.45 -23.50
CA LEU A 10 -19.56 -11.65 -24.25
C LEU A 10 -18.51 -12.77 -24.09
N THR A 11 -17.23 -12.40 -24.02
CA THR A 11 -16.11 -13.36 -24.05
C THR A 11 -15.21 -13.30 -22.81
N GLY A 12 -15.33 -12.25 -21.98
CA GLY A 12 -14.42 -11.98 -20.87
C GLY A 12 -13.01 -11.54 -21.28
N GLY A 13 -12.76 -11.38 -22.59
CA GLY A 13 -11.47 -10.97 -23.15
C GLY A 13 -11.16 -9.49 -22.96
N GLU A 14 -9.94 -9.12 -23.33
CA GLU A 14 -9.42 -7.75 -23.28
C GLU A 14 -10.22 -6.80 -24.18
N ILE A 15 -10.34 -5.54 -23.75
CA ILE A 15 -10.93 -4.46 -24.53
C ILE A 15 -9.82 -3.50 -24.96
N ILE A 16 -9.82 -3.15 -26.25
CA ILE A 16 -8.96 -2.11 -26.82
C ILE A 16 -9.83 -0.93 -27.18
N VAL A 17 -9.46 0.26 -26.75
CA VAL A 17 -10.11 1.51 -27.17
C VAL A 17 -9.55 1.89 -28.53
N THR A 18 -10.42 2.13 -29.52
CA THR A 18 -10.01 2.47 -30.89
C THR A 18 -10.11 3.95 -31.23
N ARG A 19 -10.94 4.69 -30.48
CA ARG A 19 -11.23 6.09 -30.71
C ARG A 19 -11.52 6.80 -29.40
N ILE A 20 -10.87 7.94 -29.19
CA ILE A 20 -11.08 8.84 -28.04
C ILE A 20 -11.51 10.20 -28.60
N TYR A 21 -12.56 10.80 -28.04
CA TYR A 21 -13.03 12.12 -28.43
C TYR A 21 -12.88 13.10 -27.26
N CYS A 22 -12.18 14.20 -27.50
CA CYS A 22 -12.06 15.32 -26.57
C CYS A 22 -13.02 16.44 -27.01
N PRO A 23 -14.11 16.71 -26.27
CA PRO A 23 -15.07 17.75 -26.63
C PRO A 23 -14.48 19.16 -26.51
N ASP A 24 -13.60 19.41 -25.55
CA ASP A 24 -13.02 20.74 -25.29
C ASP A 24 -12.10 21.19 -26.43
N ALA A 25 -11.30 20.27 -26.97
CA ALA A 25 -10.42 20.54 -28.10
C ALA A 25 -11.08 20.27 -29.46
N ASN A 26 -12.27 19.65 -29.46
CA ASN A 26 -12.91 19.09 -30.65
C ASN A 26 -11.97 18.19 -31.49
N VAL A 27 -11.19 17.34 -30.81
CA VAL A 27 -10.19 16.45 -31.42
C VAL A 27 -10.63 15.00 -31.24
N THR A 28 -10.55 14.24 -32.34
CA THR A 28 -10.66 12.78 -32.33
C THR A 28 -9.28 12.17 -32.48
N ILE A 29 -8.93 11.28 -31.54
CA ILE A 29 -7.68 10.51 -31.57
C ILE A 29 -8.06 9.07 -31.91
N GLU A 30 -7.48 8.54 -32.98
CA GLU A 30 -7.68 7.16 -33.45
C GLU A 30 -6.40 6.36 -33.30
N GLY A 31 -6.53 5.10 -32.92
CA GLY A 31 -5.38 4.22 -32.65
C GLY A 31 -5.81 2.93 -31.97
N GLN A 32 -4.87 2.20 -31.41
CA GLN A 32 -5.13 1.09 -30.50
C GLN A 32 -4.59 1.47 -29.14
N PHE A 33 -5.51 1.70 -28.19
CA PHE A 33 -5.17 2.08 -26.83
C PHE A 33 -5.52 0.93 -25.91
N ALA A 34 -4.53 0.45 -25.15
CA ALA A 34 -4.78 -0.48 -24.07
C ALA A 34 -5.61 0.24 -22.99
N VAL A 35 -6.67 -0.41 -22.52
CA VAL A 35 -7.31 0.01 -21.28
C VAL A 35 -6.37 -0.44 -20.17
N ALA A 36 -5.50 0.46 -19.70
CA ALA A 36 -4.69 0.16 -18.53
C ALA A 36 -5.65 -0.25 -17.40
N GLU A 37 -5.53 -1.49 -16.90
CA GLU A 37 -6.26 -1.88 -15.70
C GLU A 37 -5.79 -0.94 -14.59
N PRO A 38 -6.67 -0.07 -14.04
CA PRO A 38 -6.28 0.78 -12.91
C PRO A 38 -5.74 -0.13 -11.81
N PRO A 39 -4.67 0.26 -11.07
CA PRO A 39 -4.09 -0.60 -10.03
C PRO A 39 -5.12 -1.12 -9.01
N PHE A 40 -6.20 -0.38 -8.80
CA PHE A 40 -7.30 -0.73 -7.89
C PHE A 40 -8.36 -1.66 -8.50
N ALA A 41 -8.43 -1.83 -9.82
CA ALA A 41 -9.48 -2.60 -10.49
C ALA A 41 -9.40 -4.12 -10.22
N GLN A 42 -8.20 -4.60 -9.89
CA GLN A 42 -7.92 -5.97 -9.49
C GLN A 42 -8.13 -6.23 -7.99
N LEU A 43 -8.46 -5.21 -7.19
CA LEU A 43 -8.70 -5.39 -5.76
C LEU A 43 -10.06 -6.03 -5.49
N THR A 44 -10.09 -6.93 -4.51
CA THR A 44 -11.35 -7.48 -4.00
C THR A 44 -12.17 -6.41 -3.27
N PRO A 45 -13.49 -6.60 -3.07
CA PRO A 45 -14.31 -5.69 -2.28
C PRO A 45 -13.79 -5.47 -0.85
N GLU A 46 -13.17 -6.48 -0.24
CA GLU A 46 -12.56 -6.35 1.09
C GLU A 46 -11.30 -5.50 1.06
N GLN A 47 -10.44 -5.70 0.06
CA GLN A 47 -9.25 -4.88 -0.15
C GLN A 47 -9.59 -3.42 -0.44
N LEU A 48 -10.64 -3.15 -1.23
CA LEU A 48 -11.13 -1.80 -1.47
C LEU A 48 -11.62 -1.13 -0.19
N ARG A 49 -12.38 -1.82 0.65
CA ARG A 49 -12.80 -1.30 1.97
C ARG A 49 -11.62 -0.99 2.87
N PHE A 50 -10.60 -1.85 2.86
CA PHE A 50 -9.37 -1.59 3.61
C PHE A 50 -8.65 -0.33 3.11
N VAL A 51 -8.52 -0.15 1.79
CA VAL A 51 -7.92 1.06 1.20
C VAL A 51 -8.72 2.31 1.55
N GLU A 52 -10.04 2.25 1.50
CA GLU A 52 -10.91 3.36 1.91
C GLU A 52 -10.67 3.75 3.38
N ALA A 53 -10.65 2.77 4.28
CA ALA A 53 -10.36 2.99 5.69
C ALA A 53 -8.94 3.55 5.89
N PHE A 54 -7.94 3.04 5.17
CA PHE A 54 -6.57 3.53 5.22
C PHE A 54 -6.47 5.00 4.80
N VAL A 55 -7.10 5.40 3.69
CA VAL A 55 -7.11 6.79 3.21
C VAL A 55 -7.86 7.69 4.19
N ARG A 56 -9.01 7.26 4.71
CA ARG A 56 -9.78 8.02 5.71
C ARG A 56 -8.98 8.27 7.00
N ASN A 57 -8.13 7.33 7.37
CA ASN A 57 -7.24 7.43 8.52
C ASN A 57 -5.89 8.12 8.20
N GLU A 58 -5.77 8.78 7.05
CA GLU A 58 -4.55 9.47 6.62
C GLU A 58 -3.32 8.54 6.57
N GLY A 59 -3.53 7.24 6.33
CA GLY A 59 -2.47 6.22 6.34
C GLY A 59 -1.92 5.87 7.72
N LYS A 60 -2.53 6.34 8.81
CA LYS A 60 -2.09 6.08 10.19
C LYS A 60 -2.55 4.70 10.63
N LEU A 61 -1.62 3.74 10.66
CA LEU A 61 -1.90 2.33 10.98
C LEU A 61 -2.49 2.13 12.37
N ASN A 62 -2.06 2.91 13.37
CA ASN A 62 -2.61 2.86 14.73
C ASN A 62 -4.10 3.22 14.78
N ARG A 63 -4.56 4.19 14.00
CA ARG A 63 -5.99 4.53 13.91
C ARG A 63 -6.79 3.44 13.20
N LEU A 64 -6.17 2.79 12.23
CA LEU A 64 -6.73 1.63 11.54
C LEU A 64 -6.90 0.41 12.46
N GLU A 65 -5.97 0.18 13.39
CA GLU A 65 -6.10 -0.85 14.42
C GLU A 65 -7.32 -0.61 15.30
N GLU A 66 -7.51 0.64 15.77
CA GLU A 66 -8.67 1.03 16.57
C GLU A 66 -9.98 0.90 15.78
N GLU A 67 -10.00 1.34 14.52
CA GLU A 67 -11.20 1.31 13.68
C GLU A 67 -11.61 -0.12 13.30
N LEU A 68 -10.66 -0.97 12.93
CA LEU A 68 -10.93 -2.32 12.46
C LEU A 68 -10.88 -3.38 13.57
N GLY A 69 -10.42 -3.03 14.78
CA GLY A 69 -10.26 -3.96 15.90
C GLY A 69 -9.21 -5.04 15.63
N LEU A 70 -8.19 -4.72 14.83
CA LEU A 70 -7.16 -5.65 14.39
C LEU A 70 -5.82 -5.25 14.98
N SER A 71 -4.93 -6.22 15.19
CA SER A 71 -3.57 -5.93 15.63
C SER A 71 -2.73 -5.33 14.51
N TYR A 72 -1.73 -4.53 14.87
CA TYR A 72 -0.76 -3.95 13.94
C TYR A 72 -0.19 -4.95 12.92
N PRO A 73 0.24 -6.18 13.30
CA PRO A 73 0.73 -7.17 12.33
C PRO A 73 -0.32 -7.56 11.30
N THR A 74 -1.59 -7.68 11.70
CA THR A 74 -2.69 -8.02 10.79
C THR A 74 -3.00 -6.88 9.82
N ILE A 75 -3.04 -5.64 10.31
CA ILE A 75 -3.21 -4.45 9.46
C ILE A 75 -2.08 -4.37 8.41
N ARG A 76 -0.84 -4.57 8.85
CA ARG A 76 0.33 -4.52 7.98
C ARG A 76 0.32 -5.64 6.93
N SER A 77 -0.05 -6.86 7.31
CA SER A 77 -0.24 -7.97 6.36
C SER A 77 -1.28 -7.61 5.30
N ARG A 78 -2.44 -7.07 5.71
CA ARG A 78 -3.49 -6.64 4.77
C ARG A 78 -3.01 -5.56 3.82
N LEU A 79 -2.23 -4.59 4.31
CA LEU A 79 -1.61 -3.57 3.47
C LEU A 79 -0.66 -4.18 2.43
N HIS A 80 0.19 -5.12 2.85
CA HIS A 80 1.09 -5.83 1.92
C HIS A 80 0.30 -6.63 0.88
N ASP A 81 -0.80 -7.27 1.27
CA ASP A 81 -1.64 -8.04 0.36
C ASP A 81 -2.32 -7.14 -0.69
N VAL A 82 -2.74 -5.93 -0.30
CA VAL A 82 -3.24 -4.90 -1.23
C VAL A 82 -2.13 -4.45 -2.18
N ILE A 83 -0.93 -4.15 -1.68
CA ILE A 83 0.21 -3.72 -2.49
C ILE A 83 0.55 -4.78 -3.56
N ARG A 84 0.60 -6.05 -3.16
CA ARG A 84 0.82 -7.19 -4.07
C ARG A 84 -0.31 -7.35 -5.08
N ALA A 85 -1.55 -7.23 -4.63
CA ALA A 85 -2.70 -7.30 -5.52
C ALA A 85 -2.62 -6.22 -6.60
N MET A 86 -2.17 -4.99 -6.26
CA MET A 86 -1.92 -3.91 -7.22
C MET A 86 -0.70 -4.15 -8.15
N GLY A 87 0.03 -5.25 -8.00
CA GLY A 87 1.19 -5.61 -8.82
C GLY A 87 2.52 -5.01 -8.35
N TYR A 88 2.58 -4.50 -7.11
CA TYR A 88 3.80 -3.95 -6.52
C TYR A 88 4.40 -4.90 -5.47
N GLU A 89 5.70 -4.77 -5.22
CA GLU A 89 6.35 -5.43 -4.09
C GLU A 89 6.25 -4.55 -2.83
N PRO A 90 5.74 -5.08 -1.70
CA PRO A 90 5.78 -4.38 -0.43
C PRO A 90 7.22 -4.06 -0.03
N GLY A 91 7.45 -2.89 0.55
CA GLY A 91 8.74 -2.55 1.14
C GLY A 91 9.19 -3.65 2.11
N LYS A 92 10.46 -4.08 2.01
CA LYS A 92 11.06 -4.95 3.02
C LYS A 92 10.97 -4.26 4.37
N GLU A 93 10.85 -5.05 5.44
CA GLU A 93 10.87 -4.54 6.81
C GLU A 93 12.01 -3.52 6.93
N GLU A 94 11.67 -2.26 7.20
CA GLU A 94 12.59 -1.40 7.93
C GLU A 94 12.78 -2.14 9.25
N THR A 95 13.85 -2.92 9.34
CA THR A 95 14.43 -3.26 10.63
C THR A 95 14.44 -1.96 11.40
N PRO A 96 13.89 -1.93 12.64
CA PRO A 96 13.90 -0.70 13.41
C PRO A 96 15.33 -0.21 13.39
N VAL A 97 15.57 0.94 12.75
CA VAL A 97 16.89 1.55 12.75
C VAL A 97 17.10 1.93 14.19
N VAL A 98 17.75 1.04 14.93
CA VAL A 98 18.13 1.28 16.31
C VAL A 98 18.99 2.53 16.25
N ASP A 99 18.44 3.65 16.71
CA ASP A 99 19.21 4.87 16.80
C ASP A 99 20.26 4.64 17.88
N ARG A 100 21.44 4.20 17.43
CA ARG A 100 22.58 3.88 18.29
C ARG A 100 22.89 5.06 19.21
N LYS A 101 22.62 6.30 18.78
CA LYS A 101 22.82 7.49 19.63
C LYS A 101 21.83 7.55 20.78
N GLN A 102 20.56 7.19 20.54
CA GLN A 102 19.56 7.16 21.60
C GLN A 102 19.87 6.06 22.63
N VAL A 103 20.27 4.87 22.18
CA VAL A 103 20.65 3.76 23.08
C VAL A 103 21.86 4.14 23.95
N LEU A 104 22.85 4.82 23.39
CA LEU A 104 24.01 5.31 24.15
C LEU A 104 23.63 6.42 25.13
N ALA A 105 22.74 7.34 24.74
CA ALA A 105 22.25 8.40 25.63
C ALA A 105 21.43 7.84 26.80
N ASP A 106 20.59 6.83 26.55
CA ASP A 106 19.80 6.17 27.60
C ASP A 106 20.70 5.39 28.59
N LEU A 107 21.82 4.82 28.10
CA LEU A 107 22.83 4.18 28.93
C LEU A 107 23.59 5.21 29.79
N GLU A 108 24.00 6.33 29.20
CA GLU A 108 24.69 7.43 29.90
C GLU A 108 23.78 8.09 30.96
N ALA A 109 22.49 8.20 30.67
CA ALA A 109 21.47 8.68 31.60
C ALA A 109 21.06 7.66 32.68
N GLY A 110 21.56 6.41 32.60
CA GLY A 110 21.22 5.33 33.54
C GLY A 110 19.78 4.81 33.41
N LEU A 111 19.11 5.09 32.30
CA LEU A 111 17.74 4.65 32.01
C LEU A 111 17.67 3.19 31.58
N ILE A 112 18.77 2.66 31.03
CA ILE A 112 18.93 1.25 30.66
C ILE A 112 20.25 0.70 31.22
N SER A 113 20.29 -0.61 31.46
CA SER A 113 21.52 -1.29 31.88
C SER A 113 22.48 -1.52 30.71
N PHE A 114 23.76 -1.73 31.00
CA PHE A 114 24.77 -2.08 30.00
C PHE A 114 24.38 -3.34 29.20
N GLU A 115 23.81 -4.34 29.86
CA GLU A 115 23.38 -5.59 29.23
C GLU A 115 22.20 -5.35 28.27
N GLU A 116 21.26 -4.49 28.66
CA GLU A 116 20.11 -4.12 27.85
C GLU A 116 20.50 -3.24 26.64
N ALA A 117 21.47 -2.34 26.81
CA ALA A 117 22.05 -1.56 25.72
C ALA A 117 22.74 -2.48 24.68
N MET A 118 23.51 -3.47 25.14
CA MET A 118 24.19 -4.42 24.25
C MET A 118 23.21 -5.30 23.47
N GLN A 119 22.13 -5.78 24.09
CA GLN A 119 21.08 -6.54 23.39
C GLN A 119 20.40 -5.71 22.30
N ARG A 120 20.06 -4.44 22.58
CA ARG A 120 19.44 -3.53 21.60
C ARG A 120 20.38 -3.20 20.44
N LEU A 121 21.68 -3.13 20.68
CA LEU A 121 22.69 -2.88 19.64
C LEU A 121 22.98 -4.13 18.78
N GLN A 122 22.98 -5.34 19.38
CA GLN A 122 23.25 -6.60 18.69
C GLN A 122 22.12 -7.07 17.77
N GLY A 123 20.86 -6.68 18.04
CA GLY A 123 19.73 -6.94 17.15
C GLY A 123 19.76 -6.22 15.79
N SER A 124 20.79 -5.39 15.53
CA SER A 124 20.97 -4.63 14.29
C SER A 124 21.89 -5.29 13.24
N ASP A 125 22.53 -6.42 13.57
CA ASP A 125 23.50 -7.12 12.70
C ASP A 125 22.95 -8.45 12.12
N SER A 126 21.63 -8.58 11.90
CA SER A 126 21.03 -9.73 11.20
C SER A 126 20.00 -9.32 10.16
#